data_AF-A0A7C5ZI88-F1
#
_entry.id   AF-A0A7C5ZI88-F1
#
_cell.length_a   1.000
_cell.length_b   1.000
_cell.length_c   1.000
_cell.angle_alpha   90.00
_cell.angle_beta   90.00
_cell.angle_gamma   90.00
#
_symmetry.space_group_name_H-M   'P 1'
#
loop_
_entity.id
_entity.type
_entity.pdbx_description
1 polymer ?
#
loop_
_entity_poly.entity_id
_entity_poly.type
_entity_poly.pdbx_seq_one_letter_code
_entity_poly.pdbx_strand_id
1 'polypeptide(L)'
;MMSNAEAQKQASGQFVPETQHQRWVKYGANVTLTVIVVIVLAGLIVYLAERFSRRVDTTAAGIYSLKPQTVNLIKDLKQKVKLVSLYAAKDARQQDNPYAGPVRDLLEEYARKSGNIEFDVIDPITQPTKTDQLVSEAVQKYGGAVKAYREFIDQFFKETYGQLTELTGNEATAAADLPTDTLGEDERSQTIAAIVNTVREVVPQSLTRLKERVDRALKHKYPDYKAIVDSMRDSLDSLSQRQAALVRLAKTYQNDPQVSEQIRKYLSESPPRHEAIQKLADETIKKIDGLGELKVGQLQQAIKGQDLILVLGENDWRVIDFGQVWVNDARDLRGFTEGREIKPRFAGEQAVTTAILSLASNNKPKVAFIRPGGPPLTNPGFPPFQRGGPLSELGERLRGYNFEVLEKDITGMWAMQSQMQGMPSPPEPTDEQIRDAVWIVINAPGDTRMGPPPSISPRLADHLNAGGSAMVLTMPNTDNLSEALKPFGLEM
;
A
#
# COMPACT_ATOMS: atom_id res chain seq x y z
N MET A 1 6.68 67.96 27.93
CA MET A 1 7.97 67.41 28.40
C MET A 1 7.72 66.61 29.67
N MET A 2 7.72 65.28 29.57
CA MET A 2 7.86 64.27 30.64
C MET A 2 7.91 62.93 29.87
N SER A 3 9.11 62.52 29.44
CA SER A 3 10.04 61.57 30.11
C SER A 3 9.75 60.11 29.72
N ASN A 4 10.64 59.61 28.86
CA ASN A 4 10.64 58.37 28.11
C ASN A 4 11.12 57.19 28.97
N ALA A 5 10.43 56.85 30.07
CA ALA A 5 10.95 55.91 31.06
C ALA A 5 10.05 54.69 31.38
N GLU A 6 8.86 54.54 30.80
CA GLU A 6 7.95 53.43 31.16
C GLU A 6 7.64 52.44 30.02
N ALA A 7 8.25 52.57 28.84
CA ALA A 7 8.08 51.62 27.73
C ALA A 7 9.18 50.54 27.61
N GLN A 8 10.09 50.42 28.60
CA GLN A 8 11.26 49.52 28.53
C GLN A 8 11.29 48.41 29.60
N LYS A 9 10.13 47.91 30.03
CA LYS A 9 10.04 46.71 30.88
C LYS A 9 9.05 45.69 30.32
N GLN A 10 9.40 45.09 29.18
CA GLN A 10 9.06 43.70 28.84
C GLN A 10 9.82 43.30 27.57
N ALA A 11 10.28 42.05 27.53
CA ALA A 11 11.06 41.40 26.47
C ALA A 11 12.60 41.64 26.46
N SER A 12 13.27 41.41 27.59
CA SER A 12 14.67 40.95 27.59
C SER A 12 14.71 39.42 27.77
N GLY A 13 14.28 38.68 26.75
CA GLY A 13 14.64 37.28 26.58
C GLY A 13 15.97 37.21 25.84
N GLN A 14 17.03 36.77 26.54
CA GLN A 14 18.37 36.61 25.98
C GLN A 14 18.35 35.69 24.75
N PHE A 15 18.68 36.23 23.57
CA PHE A 15 19.08 35.43 22.43
C PHE A 15 20.46 34.86 22.71
N VAL A 16 20.53 33.58 23.09
CA VAL A 16 21.77 32.80 23.03
C VAL A 16 21.90 32.36 21.57
N PRO A 17 22.92 32.82 20.80
CA PRO A 17 23.14 32.28 19.46
C PRO A 17 23.58 30.82 19.59
N GLU A 18 22.71 29.87 19.21
CA GLU A 18 23.09 28.46 19.05
C GLU A 18 24.25 28.36 18.03
N THR A 19 25.31 27.66 18.40
CA THR A 19 26.52 27.51 17.58
C THR A 19 26.30 26.51 16.44
N GLN A 20 26.93 26.75 15.28
CA GLN A 20 26.82 25.94 14.05
C GLN A 20 27.00 24.42 14.27
N HIS A 21 27.80 24.02 15.26
CA HIS A 21 28.03 22.62 15.61
C HIS A 21 26.81 21.92 16.26
N GLN A 22 25.95 22.64 16.99
CA GLN A 22 24.71 22.07 17.54
C GLN A 22 23.63 21.88 16.47
N ARG A 23 23.64 22.67 15.39
CA ARG A 23 22.81 22.43 14.20
C ARG A 23 23.29 21.17 13.48
N TRP A 24 24.59 20.95 13.35
CA TRP A 24 25.11 19.80 12.60
C TRP A 24 24.80 18.44 13.26
N VAL A 25 24.78 18.36 14.58
CA VAL A 25 24.50 17.11 15.32
C VAL A 25 23.01 16.80 15.46
N LYS A 26 22.13 17.81 15.59
CA LYS A 26 20.67 17.59 15.64
C LYS A 26 20.05 17.29 14.26
N TYR A 27 20.67 17.76 13.16
CA TYR A 27 20.14 17.59 11.80
C TYR A 27 20.88 16.54 10.95
N GLY A 28 21.95 15.92 11.47
CA GLY A 28 22.78 14.96 10.73
C GLY A 28 22.11 13.64 10.33
N ALA A 29 21.02 13.22 11.01
CA ALA A 29 20.32 11.97 10.67
C ALA A 29 19.34 12.10 9.48
N ASN A 30 18.98 13.33 9.09
CA ASN A 30 18.04 13.58 7.98
C ASN A 30 18.75 13.93 6.66
N VAL A 31 20.00 14.42 6.73
CA VAL A 31 20.77 14.83 5.54
C VAL A 31 21.08 13.63 4.63
N THR A 32 21.43 12.46 5.18
CA THR A 32 21.72 11.26 4.38
C THR A 32 20.49 10.76 3.64
N LEU A 33 19.33 10.69 4.32
CA LEU A 33 18.07 10.29 3.71
C LEU A 33 17.66 11.29 2.62
N THR A 34 17.69 12.59 2.91
CA THR A 34 17.43 13.66 1.94
C THR A 34 18.34 13.55 0.72
N VAL A 35 19.66 13.39 0.92
CA VAL A 35 20.63 13.27 -0.18
C VAL A 35 20.28 12.07 -1.06
N ILE A 36 19.87 10.94 -0.47
CA ILE A 36 19.41 9.76 -1.20
C ILE A 36 18.13 10.06 -1.99
N VAL A 37 17.14 10.71 -1.39
CA VAL A 37 15.89 11.09 -2.08
C VAL A 37 16.17 12.04 -3.24
N VAL A 38 17.01 13.05 -3.04
CA VAL A 38 17.40 14.01 -4.08
C VAL A 38 18.16 13.32 -5.21
N ILE A 39 19.05 12.37 -4.92
CA ILE A 39 19.76 11.59 -5.94
C ILE A 39 18.78 10.71 -6.75
N VAL A 40 17.84 10.04 -6.08
CA VAL A 40 16.81 9.23 -6.75
C VAL A 40 15.92 10.09 -7.64
N LEU A 41 15.50 11.26 -7.14
CA LEU A 41 14.68 12.21 -7.90
C LEU A 41 15.43 12.82 -9.08
N ALA A 42 16.68 13.24 -8.89
CA ALA A 42 17.52 13.74 -9.97
C ALA A 42 17.74 12.67 -11.04
N GLY A 43 18.01 11.42 -10.65
CA GLY A 43 18.13 10.30 -11.58
C GLY A 43 16.84 10.02 -12.36
N LEU A 44 15.68 10.12 -11.71
CA LEU A 44 14.37 9.99 -12.36
C LEU A 44 14.09 11.13 -13.35
N ILE A 45 14.46 12.37 -13.00
CA ILE A 45 14.31 13.53 -13.89
C ILE A 45 15.22 13.42 -15.11
N VAL A 46 16.50 13.07 -14.90
CA VAL A 46 17.44 12.84 -16.00
C VAL A 46 16.94 11.74 -16.92
N TYR A 47 16.44 10.63 -16.36
CA TYR A 47 15.82 9.56 -17.14
C TYR A 47 14.60 10.04 -17.95
N LEU A 48 13.73 10.87 -17.35
CA LEU A 48 12.57 11.45 -18.05
C LEU A 48 12.99 12.46 -19.14
N ALA A 49 14.08 13.20 -18.92
CA ALA A 49 14.66 14.12 -19.90
C ALA A 49 15.32 13.35 -21.07
N GLU A 50 16.04 12.27 -20.80
CA GLU A 50 16.59 11.33 -21.80
C GLU A 50 15.50 10.58 -22.58
N ARG A 51 14.27 10.50 -22.05
CA ARG A 51 13.14 9.99 -22.82
C ARG A 51 12.75 10.93 -23.97
N PHE A 52 13.09 12.22 -23.88
CA PHE A 52 12.81 13.26 -24.88
C PHE A 52 14.02 13.68 -25.72
N SER A 53 15.26 13.43 -25.29
CA SER A 53 16.47 13.71 -26.09
C SER A 53 17.29 12.45 -26.36
N ARG A 54 17.84 12.41 -27.58
CA ARG A 54 18.52 11.27 -28.21
C ARG A 54 19.58 10.58 -27.33
N ARG A 55 19.69 9.27 -27.56
CA ARG A 55 20.73 8.33 -27.13
C ARG A 55 22.10 8.98 -26.92
N VAL A 56 22.69 8.70 -25.77
CA VAL A 56 24.14 8.61 -25.63
C VAL A 56 24.46 7.15 -25.34
N ASP A 57 25.11 6.49 -26.30
CA ASP A 57 25.72 5.18 -26.13
C ASP A 57 26.67 5.20 -24.93
N THR A 58 26.41 4.34 -23.95
CA THR A 58 27.45 3.92 -23.01
C THR A 58 27.66 2.43 -23.18
N THR A 59 28.88 2.14 -23.63
CA THR A 59 29.42 0.90 -24.17
C THR A 59 29.24 -0.32 -23.28
N ALA A 60 29.27 -1.50 -23.92
CA ALA A 60 29.10 -2.86 -23.40
C ALA A 60 30.11 -3.36 -22.33
N ALA A 61 30.76 -2.48 -21.57
CA ALA A 61 31.71 -2.83 -20.52
C ALA A 61 31.26 -2.22 -19.19
N GLY A 62 30.43 -2.95 -18.44
CA GLY A 62 29.92 -2.52 -17.13
C GLY A 62 28.49 -2.96 -16.80
N ILE A 63 27.86 -3.80 -17.63
CA ILE A 63 26.42 -4.15 -17.54
C ILE A 63 26.04 -4.82 -16.20
N TYR A 64 27.00 -5.42 -15.50
CA TYR A 64 26.76 -6.12 -14.23
C TYR A 64 27.45 -5.48 -13.02
N SER A 65 28.16 -4.36 -13.17
CA SER A 65 28.78 -3.67 -12.02
C SER A 65 27.79 -2.72 -11.35
N LEU A 66 27.68 -2.80 -10.03
CA LEU A 66 26.86 -1.86 -9.25
C LEU A 66 27.38 -0.43 -9.39
N LYS A 67 26.46 0.53 -9.53
CA LYS A 67 26.79 1.95 -9.56
C LYS A 67 27.41 2.39 -8.23
N PRO A 68 28.30 3.39 -8.23
CA PRO A 68 28.93 3.88 -6.99
C PRO A 68 27.92 4.25 -5.89
N GLN A 69 26.77 4.81 -6.27
CA GLN A 69 25.69 5.16 -5.33
C GLN A 69 25.13 3.91 -4.63
N THR A 70 24.88 2.84 -5.39
CA THR A 70 24.38 1.56 -4.87
C THR A 70 25.40 0.95 -3.92
N VAL A 71 26.69 0.99 -4.27
CA VAL A 71 27.77 0.47 -3.43
C VAL A 71 27.86 1.22 -2.10
N ASN A 72 27.78 2.56 -2.12
CA ASN A 72 27.80 3.34 -0.88
C ASN A 72 26.62 2.99 0.03
N LEU A 73 25.44 2.80 -0.58
CA LEU A 73 24.23 2.49 0.16
C LEU A 73 24.29 1.14 0.88
N ILE A 74 24.76 0.10 0.20
CA ILE A 74 24.79 -1.26 0.76
C ILE A 74 25.94 -1.47 1.72
N LYS A 75 27.01 -0.65 1.66
CA LYS A 75 28.10 -0.66 2.63
C LYS A 75 27.67 -0.17 4.00
N ASP A 76 26.79 0.83 4.04
CA ASP A 76 26.28 1.42 5.27
C ASP A 76 25.07 0.67 5.85
N LEU A 77 24.69 -0.46 5.22
CA LEU A 77 23.56 -1.28 5.65
C LEU A 77 23.84 -1.87 7.04
N LYS A 78 23.02 -1.51 8.04
CA LYS A 78 23.21 -1.94 9.44
C LYS A 78 22.63 -3.31 9.77
N GLN A 79 21.73 -3.82 8.92
CA GLN A 79 21.00 -5.06 9.13
C GLN A 79 21.36 -6.10 8.06
N LYS A 80 21.28 -7.38 8.42
CA LYS A 80 21.55 -8.45 7.47
C LYS A 80 20.41 -8.63 6.47
N VAL A 81 20.74 -8.76 5.20
CA VAL A 81 19.77 -9.03 4.12
C VAL A 81 20.21 -10.25 3.31
N LYS A 82 19.31 -11.21 3.11
CA LYS A 82 19.52 -12.39 2.25
C LYS A 82 18.76 -12.19 0.94
N LEU A 83 19.47 -12.23 -0.18
CA LEU A 83 18.92 -12.16 -1.53
C LEU A 83 18.84 -13.57 -2.10
N VAL A 84 17.65 -14.01 -2.52
CA VAL A 84 17.45 -15.34 -3.11
C VAL A 84 16.86 -15.21 -4.51
N SER A 85 17.57 -15.72 -5.51
CA SER A 85 17.04 -15.85 -6.86
C SER A 85 16.19 -17.12 -6.97
N LEU A 86 14.94 -16.98 -7.43
CA LEU A 86 14.02 -18.08 -7.76
C LEU A 86 13.77 -18.18 -9.28
N TYR A 87 14.78 -17.81 -10.08
CA TYR A 87 14.74 -18.00 -11.52
C TYR A 87 15.03 -19.47 -11.86
N ALA A 88 14.14 -20.09 -12.62
CA ALA A 88 14.36 -21.45 -13.10
C ALA A 88 15.47 -21.44 -14.16
N ALA A 89 16.35 -22.46 -14.15
CA ALA A 89 17.41 -22.56 -15.16
C ALA A 89 16.84 -22.74 -16.58
N LYS A 90 15.63 -23.29 -16.68
CA LYS A 90 14.89 -23.48 -17.93
C LYS A 90 13.57 -22.73 -17.92
N ASP A 91 13.20 -22.17 -19.07
CA ASP A 91 11.90 -21.53 -19.27
C ASP A 91 10.76 -22.56 -19.41
N ALA A 92 9.52 -22.08 -19.54
CA ALA A 92 8.34 -22.93 -19.73
C ALA A 92 8.41 -23.85 -20.98
N ARG A 93 9.28 -23.53 -21.95
CA ARG A 93 9.53 -24.31 -23.17
C ARG A 93 10.74 -25.24 -23.04
N GLN A 94 11.28 -25.40 -21.82
CA GLN A 94 12.47 -26.19 -21.50
C GLN A 94 13.77 -25.70 -22.15
N GLN A 95 13.80 -24.44 -22.62
CA GLN A 95 14.99 -23.79 -23.16
C GLN A 95 15.76 -23.09 -22.03
N ASP A 96 17.06 -22.85 -22.23
CA ASP A 96 17.87 -22.12 -21.26
C ASP A 96 17.25 -20.74 -21.00
N ASN A 97 17.00 -20.43 -19.72
CA ASN A 97 16.39 -19.17 -19.34
C ASN A 97 17.42 -18.03 -19.46
N PRO A 98 17.26 -17.11 -20.45
CA PRO A 98 18.24 -16.05 -20.68
C PRO A 98 18.25 -14.99 -19.55
N TYR A 99 17.26 -15.01 -18.65
CA TYR A 99 17.09 -14.03 -17.59
C TYR A 99 17.76 -14.45 -16.27
N ALA A 100 17.99 -15.75 -16.05
CA ALA A 100 18.54 -16.27 -14.81
C ALA A 100 19.99 -15.82 -14.56
N GLY A 101 20.84 -15.87 -15.61
CA GLY A 101 22.25 -15.48 -15.52
C GLY A 101 22.48 -14.03 -15.09
N PRO A 102 21.89 -13.03 -15.78
CA PRO A 102 21.99 -11.62 -15.42
C PRO A 102 21.56 -11.32 -13.97
N VAL A 103 20.49 -11.98 -13.49
CA VAL A 103 20.01 -11.81 -12.11
C VAL A 103 21.01 -12.40 -11.11
N ARG A 104 21.51 -13.61 -11.35
CA ARG A 104 22.53 -14.24 -10.50
C ARG A 104 23.76 -13.34 -10.36
N ASP A 105 24.30 -12.89 -11.49
CA ASP A 105 25.54 -12.13 -11.53
C ASP A 105 25.36 -10.77 -10.81
N LEU A 106 24.20 -10.13 -10.96
CA LEU A 106 23.84 -8.91 -10.22
C LEU A 106 23.83 -9.15 -8.70
N LEU A 107 23.09 -10.16 -8.23
CA LEU A 107 22.94 -10.42 -6.79
C LEU A 107 24.27 -10.85 -6.14
N GLU A 108 25.11 -11.56 -6.88
CA GLU A 108 26.46 -11.90 -6.43
C GLU A 108 27.33 -10.64 -6.24
N GLU A 109 27.23 -9.64 -7.12
CA GLU A 109 27.92 -8.36 -6.93
C GLU A 109 27.47 -7.62 -5.67
N TYR A 110 26.18 -7.68 -5.29
CA TYR A 110 25.71 -7.12 -4.01
C TYR A 110 26.40 -7.79 -2.82
N ALA A 111 26.45 -9.12 -2.79
CA ALA A 111 27.11 -9.87 -1.72
C ALA A 111 28.62 -9.63 -1.70
N ARG A 112 29.27 -9.45 -2.85
CA ARG A 112 30.70 -9.13 -2.92
C ARG A 112 31.03 -7.72 -2.42
N LYS A 113 30.11 -6.77 -2.53
CA LYS A 113 30.33 -5.35 -2.17
C LYS A 113 29.87 -4.99 -0.75
N SER A 114 29.15 -5.87 -0.05
CA SER A 114 28.71 -5.67 1.34
C SER A 114 28.75 -6.97 2.15
N GLY A 115 29.39 -6.93 3.32
CA GLY A 115 29.42 -8.08 4.24
C GLY A 115 28.09 -8.35 4.97
N ASN A 116 27.10 -7.46 4.83
CA ASN A 116 25.76 -7.63 5.40
C ASN A 116 24.74 -8.17 4.38
N ILE A 117 25.18 -8.50 3.18
CA ILE A 117 24.34 -9.10 2.14
C ILE A 117 24.78 -10.54 1.88
N GLU A 118 23.85 -11.47 2.06
CA GLU A 118 23.98 -12.87 1.69
C GLU A 118 23.25 -13.14 0.38
N PHE A 119 23.75 -14.08 -0.42
CA PHE A 119 23.20 -14.42 -1.73
C PHE A 119 23.01 -15.93 -1.88
N ASP A 120 21.88 -16.33 -2.44
CA ASP A 120 21.56 -17.72 -2.78
C ASP A 120 20.78 -17.84 -4.11
N VAL A 121 20.90 -18.98 -4.78
CA VAL A 121 20.15 -19.32 -6.00
C VAL A 121 19.46 -20.65 -5.79
N ILE A 122 18.14 -20.63 -5.88
CA ILE A 122 17.30 -21.81 -5.75
C ILE A 122 16.45 -21.92 -7.00
N ASP A 123 16.64 -22.99 -7.76
CA ASP A 123 15.76 -23.29 -8.90
C ASP A 123 14.49 -24.00 -8.37
N PRO A 124 13.31 -23.38 -8.44
CA PRO A 124 12.09 -23.95 -7.87
C PRO A 124 11.61 -25.22 -8.60
N ILE A 125 12.06 -25.46 -9.83
CA ILE A 125 11.69 -26.63 -10.64
C ILE A 125 12.61 -27.81 -10.29
N THR A 126 13.93 -27.57 -10.27
CA THR A 126 14.91 -28.64 -10.07
C THR A 126 15.26 -28.89 -8.60
N GLN A 127 15.00 -27.93 -7.71
CA GLN A 127 15.34 -28.00 -6.27
C GLN A 127 14.12 -27.72 -5.36
N PRO A 128 12.98 -28.41 -5.52
CA PRO A 128 11.77 -28.13 -4.75
C PRO A 128 11.97 -28.28 -3.23
N THR A 129 12.87 -29.17 -2.79
CA THR A 129 13.20 -29.33 -1.36
C THR A 129 13.88 -28.10 -0.76
N LYS A 130 14.75 -27.40 -1.51
CA LYS A 130 15.38 -26.16 -1.05
C LYS A 130 14.38 -25.02 -1.00
N THR A 131 13.47 -24.96 -1.97
CA THR A 131 12.35 -24.02 -1.99
C THR A 131 11.45 -24.22 -0.76
N ASP A 132 11.11 -25.47 -0.43
CA ASP A 132 10.35 -25.81 0.78
C ASP A 132 11.07 -25.40 2.07
N GLN A 133 12.39 -25.59 2.14
CA GLN A 133 13.21 -25.14 3.27
C GLN A 133 13.18 -23.62 3.41
N LEU A 134 13.33 -22.88 2.31
CA LEU A 134 13.26 -21.43 2.29
C LEU A 134 11.90 -20.91 2.79
N VAL A 135 10.81 -21.54 2.35
CA VAL A 135 9.45 -21.23 2.85
C VAL A 135 9.39 -21.46 4.36
N SER A 136 9.86 -22.62 4.84
CA SER A 136 9.82 -22.97 6.26
C SER A 136 10.64 -21.99 7.11
N GLU A 137 11.85 -21.64 6.69
CA GLU A 137 12.71 -20.66 7.36
C GLU A 137 12.02 -19.29 7.45
N ALA A 138 11.43 -18.83 6.35
CA ALA A 138 10.77 -17.55 6.31
C ALA A 138 9.47 -17.54 7.12
N VAL A 139 8.70 -18.63 7.12
CA VAL A 139 7.54 -18.80 8.01
C VAL A 139 7.99 -18.77 9.48
N GLN A 140 9.10 -19.43 9.82
CA GLN A 140 9.61 -19.42 11.20
C GLN A 140 10.11 -18.04 11.63
N LYS A 141 10.82 -17.33 10.73
CA LYS A 141 11.44 -16.03 11.01
C LYS A 141 10.42 -14.89 11.02
N TYR A 142 9.55 -14.82 10.01
CA TYR A 142 8.57 -13.74 9.84
C TYR A 142 7.17 -14.11 10.33
N GLY A 143 6.96 -15.35 10.75
CA GLY A 143 5.70 -15.83 11.27
C GLY A 143 5.47 -15.55 12.74
N GLY A 144 6.15 -14.57 13.34
CA GLY A 144 5.82 -14.09 14.69
C GLY A 144 4.32 -13.77 14.84
N ALA A 145 3.68 -13.27 13.78
CA ALA A 145 2.23 -13.06 13.71
C ALA A 145 1.43 -14.35 13.39
N VAL A 146 2.02 -15.39 12.78
CA VAL A 146 1.32 -16.67 12.48
C VAL A 146 0.79 -17.31 13.76
N LYS A 147 1.52 -17.20 14.87
CA LYS A 147 1.08 -17.72 16.17
C LYS A 147 -0.24 -17.09 16.60
N ALA A 148 -0.37 -15.76 16.52
CA ALA A 148 -1.60 -15.05 16.87
C ALA A 148 -2.78 -15.48 15.99
N TYR A 149 -2.55 -15.69 14.69
CA TYR A 149 -3.58 -16.19 13.78
C TYR A 149 -4.02 -17.62 14.10
N ARG A 150 -3.07 -18.51 14.41
CA ARG A 150 -3.36 -19.88 14.82
C ARG A 150 -4.18 -19.91 16.10
N GLU A 151 -3.73 -19.18 17.12
CA GLU A 151 -4.43 -19.08 18.41
C GLU A 151 -5.83 -18.50 18.24
N PHE A 152 -6.00 -17.50 17.37
CA PHE A 152 -7.32 -16.95 17.03
C PHE A 152 -8.24 -18.00 16.40
N ILE A 153 -7.77 -18.76 15.40
CA ILE A 153 -8.58 -19.80 14.75
C ILE A 153 -8.99 -20.87 15.76
N ASP A 154 -8.05 -21.34 16.58
CA ASP A 154 -8.31 -22.34 17.61
C ASP A 154 -9.33 -21.84 18.63
N GLN A 155 -9.19 -20.59 19.10
CA GLN A 155 -10.13 -19.97 20.03
C GLN A 155 -11.51 -19.77 19.39
N PHE A 156 -11.57 -19.34 18.13
CA PHE A 156 -12.83 -19.16 17.39
C PHE A 156 -13.61 -20.46 17.35
N PHE A 157 -12.99 -21.58 16.97
CA PHE A 157 -13.70 -22.86 16.90
C PHE A 157 -14.04 -23.45 18.26
N LYS A 158 -13.24 -23.16 19.29
CA LYS A 158 -13.49 -23.62 20.66
C LYS A 158 -14.65 -22.89 21.33
N GLU A 159 -14.78 -21.59 21.13
CA GLU A 159 -15.72 -20.73 21.87
C GLU A 159 -16.79 -20.15 20.95
N THR A 160 -16.40 -19.27 20.03
CA THR A 160 -17.32 -18.47 19.21
C THR A 160 -18.17 -19.33 18.26
N TYR A 161 -17.57 -20.33 17.61
CA TYR A 161 -18.29 -21.20 16.67
C TYR A 161 -19.39 -21.99 17.36
N GLY A 162 -19.13 -22.51 18.57
CA GLY A 162 -20.13 -23.21 19.38
C GLY A 162 -21.30 -22.30 19.73
N GLN A 163 -21.02 -21.08 20.20
CA GLN A 163 -22.04 -20.08 20.51
C GLN A 163 -22.87 -19.69 19.28
N LEU A 164 -22.24 -19.44 18.13
CA LEU A 164 -22.95 -19.12 16.89
C LEU A 164 -23.84 -20.29 16.44
N THR A 165 -23.34 -21.52 16.53
CA THR A 165 -24.10 -22.71 16.14
C THR A 165 -25.31 -22.93 17.07
N GLU A 166 -25.15 -22.69 18.36
CA GLU A 166 -26.25 -22.77 19.34
C GLU A 166 -27.30 -21.70 19.09
N LEU A 167 -26.90 -20.42 18.97
CA LEU A 167 -27.83 -19.31 18.73
C LEU A 167 -28.60 -19.49 17.41
N THR A 168 -27.91 -19.86 16.34
CA THR A 168 -28.55 -20.07 15.03
C THR A 168 -29.40 -21.33 15.00
N GLY A 169 -29.02 -22.39 15.71
CA GLY A 169 -29.84 -23.60 15.85
C GLY A 169 -31.13 -23.37 16.65
N ASN A 170 -31.04 -22.59 17.73
CA ASN A 170 -32.21 -22.18 18.51
C ASN A 170 -33.17 -21.35 17.65
N GLU A 171 -32.64 -20.43 16.83
CA GLU A 171 -33.45 -19.64 15.91
C GLU A 171 -34.10 -20.48 14.81
N ALA A 172 -33.35 -21.41 14.22
CA ALA A 172 -33.86 -22.36 13.22
C ALA A 172 -35.00 -23.22 13.80
N THR A 173 -34.86 -23.65 15.05
CA THR A 173 -35.89 -24.41 15.78
C THR A 173 -37.15 -23.56 16.02
N ALA A 174 -36.98 -22.31 16.46
CA ALA A 174 -38.10 -21.38 16.66
C ALA A 174 -38.85 -21.07 15.36
N ALA A 175 -38.16 -21.14 14.22
CA ALA A 175 -38.75 -20.94 12.91
C ALA A 175 -39.28 -22.24 12.27
N ALA A 176 -38.99 -23.43 12.79
CA ALA A 176 -39.19 -24.72 12.10
C ALA A 176 -40.66 -24.99 11.72
N ASP A 177 -41.60 -24.68 12.62
CA ASP A 177 -43.02 -25.01 12.45
C ASP A 177 -43.85 -23.87 11.83
N LEU A 178 -43.22 -22.78 11.40
CA LEU A 178 -43.94 -21.66 10.77
C LEU A 178 -44.57 -22.09 9.43
N PRO A 179 -45.87 -21.86 9.21
CA PRO A 179 -46.54 -22.27 7.97
C PRO A 179 -46.16 -21.34 6.82
N THR A 180 -45.21 -21.77 5.99
CA THR A 180 -44.74 -21.03 4.80
C THR A 180 -45.45 -21.47 3.51
N ASP A 181 -46.07 -22.64 3.53
CA ASP A 181 -46.83 -23.28 2.47
C ASP A 181 -48.24 -22.70 2.29
N THR A 182 -48.79 -22.10 3.34
CA THR A 182 -50.09 -21.40 3.28
C THR A 182 -49.99 -19.93 2.87
N LEU A 183 -48.78 -19.44 2.56
CA LEU A 183 -48.55 -18.08 2.10
C LEU A 183 -48.97 -17.93 0.63
N GLY A 184 -49.46 -16.75 0.24
CA GLY A 184 -49.87 -16.47 -1.14
C GLY A 184 -48.70 -16.42 -2.11
N GLU A 185 -48.96 -16.24 -3.40
CA GLU A 185 -47.90 -16.09 -4.42
C GLU A 185 -47.40 -14.65 -4.59
N ASP A 186 -47.89 -13.70 -3.78
CA ASP A 186 -47.50 -12.30 -3.88
C ASP A 186 -46.07 -12.02 -3.40
N GLU A 187 -45.50 -10.90 -3.83
CA GLU A 187 -44.10 -10.54 -3.57
C GLU A 187 -43.77 -10.48 -2.05
N ARG A 188 -44.76 -10.11 -1.22
CA ARG A 188 -44.63 -10.07 0.24
C ARG A 188 -44.56 -11.47 0.85
N SER A 189 -45.45 -12.36 0.42
CA SER A 189 -45.48 -13.76 0.84
C SER A 189 -44.19 -14.47 0.46
N GLN A 190 -43.65 -14.21 -0.74
CA GLN A 190 -42.35 -14.70 -1.17
C GLN A 190 -41.21 -14.16 -0.29
N THR A 191 -41.26 -12.88 0.08
CA THR A 191 -40.28 -12.27 0.98
C THR A 191 -40.30 -12.93 2.37
N ILE A 192 -41.48 -13.18 2.92
CA ILE A 192 -41.65 -13.86 4.22
C ILE A 192 -41.18 -15.32 4.17
N ALA A 193 -41.52 -16.05 3.10
CA ALA A 193 -41.02 -17.40 2.90
C ALA A 193 -39.49 -17.42 2.79
N ALA A 194 -38.89 -16.44 2.11
CA ALA A 194 -37.43 -16.31 2.01
C ALA A 194 -36.77 -16.01 3.36
N ILE A 195 -37.40 -15.20 4.23
CA ILE A 195 -36.94 -14.94 5.61
C ILE A 195 -36.89 -16.25 6.40
N VAL A 196 -38.01 -16.98 6.42
CA VAL A 196 -38.13 -18.22 7.19
C VAL A 196 -37.16 -19.29 6.69
N ASN A 197 -37.05 -19.49 5.37
CA ASN A 197 -36.09 -20.43 4.78
C ASN A 197 -34.64 -20.02 5.04
N THR A 198 -34.35 -18.72 5.04
CA THR A 198 -33.01 -18.22 5.38
C THR A 198 -32.62 -18.59 6.81
N VAL A 199 -33.55 -18.43 7.75
CA VAL A 199 -33.34 -18.76 9.16
C VAL A 199 -33.18 -20.27 9.36
N ARG A 200 -34.05 -21.08 8.74
CA ARG A 200 -34.06 -22.53 8.91
C ARG A 200 -32.82 -23.21 8.33
N GLU A 201 -32.42 -22.83 7.11
CA GLU A 201 -31.44 -23.60 6.35
C GLU A 201 -30.18 -22.81 6.05
N VAL A 202 -30.32 -21.61 5.48
CA VAL A 202 -29.18 -20.86 4.93
C VAL A 202 -28.19 -20.46 6.02
N VAL A 203 -28.69 -19.98 7.16
CA VAL A 203 -27.85 -19.53 8.27
C VAL A 203 -27.06 -20.70 8.90
N PRO A 204 -27.69 -21.80 9.38
CA PRO A 204 -26.93 -22.95 9.90
C PRO A 204 -25.96 -23.58 8.89
N GLN A 205 -26.38 -23.70 7.62
CA GLN A 205 -25.52 -24.23 6.58
C GLN A 205 -24.33 -23.32 6.26
N SER A 206 -24.45 -22.00 6.46
CA SER A 206 -23.34 -21.08 6.23
C SER A 206 -22.22 -21.28 7.26
N LEU A 207 -22.56 -21.52 8.52
CA LEU A 207 -21.60 -21.88 9.58
C LEU A 207 -20.93 -23.24 9.30
N THR A 208 -21.72 -24.23 8.88
CA THR A 208 -21.18 -25.56 8.53
C THR A 208 -20.17 -25.46 7.37
N ARG A 209 -20.54 -24.72 6.31
CA ARG A 209 -19.66 -24.50 5.15
C ARG A 209 -18.40 -23.70 5.51
N LEU A 210 -18.50 -22.76 6.44
CA LEU A 210 -17.35 -22.04 6.98
C LEU A 210 -16.38 -23.02 7.65
N LYS A 211 -16.88 -23.87 8.56
CA LYS A 211 -16.05 -24.86 9.25
C LYS A 211 -15.33 -25.78 8.27
N GLU A 212 -16.06 -26.37 7.33
CA GLU A 212 -15.45 -27.28 6.35
C GLU A 212 -14.37 -26.61 5.49
N ARG A 213 -14.58 -25.34 5.11
CA ARG A 213 -13.61 -24.59 4.31
C ARG A 213 -12.33 -24.33 5.10
N VAL A 214 -12.46 -23.93 6.37
CA VAL A 214 -11.31 -23.71 7.24
C VAL A 214 -10.58 -25.03 7.53
N ASP A 215 -11.31 -26.10 7.84
CA ASP A 215 -10.72 -27.42 8.09
C ASP A 215 -9.95 -27.96 6.87
N ARG A 216 -10.43 -27.71 5.64
CA ARG A 216 -9.69 -28.05 4.42
C ARG A 216 -8.43 -27.20 4.25
N ALA A 217 -8.53 -25.89 4.48
CA ALA A 217 -7.40 -24.97 4.31
C ALA A 217 -6.28 -25.24 5.33
N LEU A 218 -6.63 -25.62 6.56
CA LEU A 218 -5.68 -26.00 7.62
C LEU A 218 -4.93 -27.32 7.34
N LYS A 219 -5.44 -28.18 6.44
CA LYS A 219 -4.79 -29.44 6.06
C LYS A 219 -3.69 -29.28 5.01
N HIS A 220 -3.53 -28.11 4.41
CA HIS A 220 -2.43 -27.86 3.48
C HIS A 220 -1.09 -27.96 4.23
N LYS A 221 -0.05 -28.46 3.53
CA LYS A 221 1.33 -28.57 4.06
C LYS A 221 1.82 -27.26 4.68
N TYR A 222 1.41 -26.14 4.09
CA TYR A 222 1.61 -24.80 4.60
C TYR A 222 0.29 -24.03 4.51
N PRO A 223 -0.51 -23.98 5.59
CA PRO A 223 -1.76 -23.23 5.59
C PRO A 223 -1.52 -21.74 5.47
N ASP A 224 -2.24 -21.08 4.58
CA ASP A 224 -2.29 -19.62 4.53
C ASP A 224 -3.24 -19.10 5.62
N TYR A 225 -2.69 -18.90 6.80
CA TYR A 225 -3.44 -18.42 7.96
C TYR A 225 -4.14 -17.07 7.72
N LYS A 226 -3.56 -16.19 6.87
CA LYS A 226 -4.18 -14.90 6.54
C LYS A 226 -5.43 -15.13 5.69
N ALA A 227 -5.29 -15.88 4.61
CA ALA A 227 -6.40 -16.18 3.71
C ALA A 227 -7.52 -16.95 4.44
N ILE A 228 -7.17 -17.82 5.39
CA ILE A 228 -8.14 -18.52 6.25
C ILE A 228 -8.93 -17.51 7.09
N VAL A 229 -8.24 -16.65 7.84
CA VAL A 229 -8.89 -15.65 8.70
C VAL A 229 -9.68 -14.62 7.90
N ASP A 230 -9.20 -14.22 6.72
CA ASP A 230 -9.96 -13.34 5.80
C ASP A 230 -11.24 -14.02 5.33
N SER A 231 -11.16 -15.29 4.90
CA SER A 231 -12.37 -16.04 4.54
C SER A 231 -13.33 -16.22 5.72
N MET A 232 -12.84 -16.29 6.97
CA MET A 232 -13.69 -16.30 8.16
C MET A 232 -14.37 -14.95 8.35
N ARG A 233 -13.62 -13.85 8.25
CA ARG A 233 -14.12 -12.47 8.32
C ARG A 233 -15.23 -12.24 7.30
N ASP A 234 -15.02 -12.59 6.04
CA ASP A 234 -16.00 -12.40 4.97
C ASP A 234 -17.29 -13.21 5.23
N SER A 235 -17.15 -14.41 5.78
CA SER A 235 -18.29 -15.26 6.14
C SER A 235 -19.08 -14.68 7.32
N LEU A 236 -18.37 -14.13 8.33
CA LEU A 236 -18.98 -13.47 9.48
C LEU A 236 -19.63 -12.14 9.10
N ASP A 237 -19.04 -11.37 8.20
CA ASP A 237 -19.61 -10.12 7.68
C ASP A 237 -20.90 -10.41 6.90
N SER A 238 -20.87 -11.41 6.03
CA SER A 238 -22.07 -11.90 5.33
C SER A 238 -23.16 -12.36 6.29
N LEU A 239 -22.79 -13.03 7.39
CA LEU A 239 -23.72 -13.43 8.44
C LEU A 239 -24.30 -12.21 9.16
N SER A 240 -23.45 -11.26 9.59
CA SER A 240 -23.86 -10.03 10.27
C SER A 240 -24.85 -9.22 9.44
N GLN A 241 -24.52 -8.94 8.18
CA GLN A 241 -25.38 -8.22 7.25
C GLN A 241 -26.73 -8.91 7.04
N ARG A 242 -26.72 -10.25 6.98
CA ARG A 242 -27.94 -11.05 6.86
C ARG A 242 -28.79 -10.96 8.12
N GLN A 243 -28.21 -11.04 9.31
CA GLN A 243 -28.94 -10.85 10.57
C GLN A 243 -29.54 -9.44 10.66
N ALA A 244 -28.78 -8.41 10.29
CA ALA A 244 -29.28 -7.03 10.24
C ALA A 244 -30.45 -6.86 9.25
N ALA A 245 -30.41 -7.56 8.11
CA ALA A 245 -31.52 -7.59 7.16
C ALA A 245 -32.76 -8.29 7.75
N LEU A 246 -32.59 -9.42 8.44
CA LEU A 246 -33.67 -10.14 9.13
C LEU A 246 -34.34 -9.25 10.20
N VAL A 247 -33.56 -8.53 11.00
CA VAL A 247 -34.08 -7.57 11.99
C VAL A 247 -34.92 -6.48 11.34
N ARG A 248 -34.44 -5.90 10.23
CA ARG A 248 -35.18 -4.86 9.50
C ARG A 248 -36.50 -5.40 8.95
N LEU A 249 -36.46 -6.55 8.28
CA LEU A 249 -37.65 -7.18 7.71
C LEU A 249 -38.66 -7.58 8.79
N ALA A 250 -38.19 -8.13 9.90
CA ALA A 250 -39.04 -8.47 11.05
C ALA A 250 -39.78 -7.24 11.58
N LYS A 251 -39.07 -6.12 11.79
CA LYS A 251 -39.67 -4.84 12.21
C LYS A 251 -40.67 -4.27 11.20
N THR A 252 -40.48 -4.53 9.90
CA THR A 252 -41.42 -4.12 8.85
C THR A 252 -42.72 -4.93 8.85
N TYR A 253 -42.63 -6.27 8.97
CA TYR A 253 -43.78 -7.16 8.79
C TYR A 253 -44.47 -7.61 10.08
N GLN A 254 -43.92 -7.31 11.26
CA GLN A 254 -44.48 -7.71 12.57
C GLN A 254 -45.95 -7.30 12.79
N ASN A 255 -46.41 -6.23 12.14
CA ASN A 255 -47.78 -5.69 12.28
C ASN A 255 -48.62 -5.87 11.01
N ASP A 256 -48.16 -6.64 10.01
CA ASP A 256 -48.87 -6.78 8.75
C ASP A 256 -50.11 -7.68 8.92
N PRO A 257 -51.34 -7.16 8.68
CA PRO A 257 -52.58 -7.92 8.87
C PRO A 257 -52.72 -9.13 7.95
N GLN A 258 -51.99 -9.19 6.84
CA GLN A 258 -52.06 -10.31 5.87
C GLN A 258 -51.11 -11.47 6.21
N VAL A 259 -50.27 -11.30 7.23
CA VAL A 259 -49.37 -12.35 7.73
C VAL A 259 -50.09 -13.20 8.78
N SER A 260 -49.79 -14.50 8.86
CA SER A 260 -50.41 -15.36 9.88
C SER A 260 -50.04 -14.89 11.30
N GLU A 261 -50.91 -15.14 12.27
CA GLU A 261 -50.67 -14.74 13.67
C GLU A 261 -49.38 -15.37 14.23
N GLN A 262 -49.11 -16.63 13.87
CA GLN A 262 -47.90 -17.33 14.27
C GLN A 262 -46.63 -16.66 13.72
N ILE A 263 -46.63 -16.25 12.45
CA ILE A 263 -45.47 -15.57 11.85
C ILE A 263 -45.32 -14.17 12.43
N ARG A 264 -46.41 -13.39 12.60
CA ARG A 264 -46.33 -12.07 13.25
C ARG A 264 -45.72 -12.15 14.65
N LYS A 265 -46.17 -13.12 15.46
CA LYS A 265 -45.62 -13.34 16.79
C LYS A 265 -44.12 -13.61 16.73
N TYR A 266 -43.70 -14.53 15.87
CA TYR A 266 -42.29 -14.83 15.65
C TYR A 266 -41.48 -13.59 15.25
N LEU A 267 -41.96 -12.82 14.27
CA LEU A 267 -41.28 -11.61 13.79
C LEU A 267 -41.21 -10.50 14.85
N SER A 268 -42.15 -10.44 15.79
CA SER A 268 -42.11 -9.48 16.89
C SER A 268 -41.09 -9.86 17.98
N GLU A 269 -40.84 -11.17 18.17
CA GLU A 269 -39.97 -11.70 19.23
C GLU A 269 -38.54 -12.04 18.74
N SER A 270 -38.33 -12.21 17.43
CA SER A 270 -37.04 -12.58 16.84
C SER A 270 -35.95 -11.50 16.80
N PRO A 271 -36.24 -10.17 16.75
CA PRO A 271 -35.20 -9.16 16.58
C PRO A 271 -34.07 -9.23 17.62
N PRO A 272 -34.31 -9.39 18.94
CA PRO A 272 -33.23 -9.48 19.92
C PRO A 272 -32.31 -10.70 19.70
N ARG A 273 -32.84 -11.81 19.18
CA ARG A 273 -32.07 -13.04 18.91
C ARG A 273 -31.17 -12.85 17.70
N HIS A 274 -31.69 -12.25 16.63
CA HIS A 274 -30.89 -11.87 15.46
C HIS A 274 -29.82 -10.81 15.80
N GLU A 275 -30.16 -9.81 16.61
CA GLU A 275 -29.21 -8.79 17.10
C GLU A 275 -28.08 -9.41 17.93
N ALA A 276 -28.35 -10.45 18.73
CA ALA A 276 -27.32 -11.17 19.48
C ALA A 276 -26.34 -11.93 18.56
N ILE A 277 -26.84 -12.61 17.52
CA ILE A 277 -26.00 -13.29 16.53
C ILE A 277 -25.15 -12.26 15.77
N GLN A 278 -25.76 -11.16 15.35
CA GLN A 278 -25.09 -10.06 14.66
C GLN A 278 -23.94 -9.51 15.51
N LYS A 279 -24.21 -9.20 16.79
CA LYS A 279 -23.22 -8.65 17.72
C LYS A 279 -22.02 -9.58 17.90
N LEU A 280 -22.25 -10.89 18.04
CA LEU A 280 -21.17 -11.86 18.19
C LEU A 280 -20.30 -11.93 16.93
N ALA A 281 -20.91 -11.87 15.74
CA ALA A 281 -20.18 -11.79 14.47
C ALA A 281 -19.35 -10.49 14.38
N ASP A 282 -19.95 -9.34 14.67
CA ASP A 282 -19.30 -8.02 14.61
C ASP A 282 -18.12 -7.90 15.59
N GLU A 283 -18.27 -8.41 16.82
CA GLU A 283 -17.18 -8.45 17.81
C GLU A 283 -16.02 -9.35 17.35
N THR A 284 -16.35 -10.46 16.68
CA THR A 284 -15.33 -11.37 16.14
C THR A 284 -14.60 -10.74 14.95
N ILE A 285 -15.32 -10.05 14.06
CA ILE A 285 -14.72 -9.29 12.94
C ILE A 285 -13.75 -8.23 13.47
N LYS A 286 -14.12 -7.49 14.53
CA LYS A 286 -13.22 -6.51 15.16
C LYS A 286 -11.94 -7.14 15.71
N LYS A 287 -12.05 -8.35 16.29
CA LYS A 287 -10.86 -9.10 16.75
C LYS A 287 -9.98 -9.50 15.57
N ILE A 288 -10.57 -9.93 14.45
CA ILE A 288 -9.84 -10.25 13.21
C ILE A 288 -9.11 -9.02 12.67
N ASP A 289 -9.79 -7.87 12.58
CA ASP A 289 -9.21 -6.63 12.09
C ASP A 289 -8.02 -6.17 12.97
N GLY A 290 -8.05 -6.51 14.26
CA GLY A 290 -6.96 -6.26 15.21
C GLY A 290 -5.72 -7.16 15.06
N LEU A 291 -5.79 -8.25 14.28
CA LEU A 291 -4.64 -9.14 14.06
C LEU A 291 -3.56 -8.55 13.13
N GLY A 292 -3.85 -7.43 12.45
CA GLY A 292 -2.92 -6.76 11.53
C GLY A 292 -2.66 -7.54 10.24
N GLU A 293 -1.73 -7.11 9.38
CA GLU A 293 -1.38 -7.85 8.17
C GLU A 293 -0.42 -9.01 8.46
N LEU A 294 -0.78 -10.22 8.02
CA LEU A 294 0.13 -11.36 8.02
C LEU A 294 0.73 -11.55 6.61
N LYS A 295 1.98 -11.13 6.45
CA LYS A 295 2.67 -11.19 5.15
C LYS A 295 2.93 -12.62 4.67
N VAL A 296 3.05 -13.60 5.58
CA VAL A 296 3.52 -14.97 5.28
C VAL A 296 2.77 -15.70 4.14
N GLY A 297 1.45 -15.49 3.99
CA GLY A 297 0.68 -16.06 2.87
C GLY A 297 1.11 -15.55 1.50
N GLN A 298 1.41 -14.25 1.40
CA GLN A 298 1.93 -13.63 0.18
C GLN A 298 3.31 -14.20 -0.19
N LEU A 299 4.14 -14.53 0.80
CA LEU A 299 5.45 -15.14 0.54
C LEU A 299 5.33 -16.53 -0.06
N GLN A 300 4.42 -17.36 0.47
CA GLN A 300 4.18 -18.71 -0.05
C GLN A 300 3.65 -18.67 -1.47
N GLN A 301 2.74 -17.73 -1.75
CA GLN A 301 2.22 -17.53 -3.10
C GLN A 301 3.30 -17.00 -4.04
N ALA A 302 4.13 -16.07 -3.59
CA ALA A 302 5.24 -15.55 -4.37
C ALA A 302 6.23 -16.67 -4.71
N ILE A 303 6.62 -17.52 -3.76
CA ILE A 303 7.58 -18.62 -3.98
C ILE A 303 7.08 -19.66 -4.99
N LYS A 304 5.76 -19.77 -5.21
CA LYS A 304 5.20 -20.59 -6.30
C LYS A 304 5.34 -19.93 -7.67
N GLY A 305 5.52 -18.61 -7.72
CA GLY A 305 5.88 -17.87 -8.92
C GLY A 305 7.27 -18.26 -9.42
N GLN A 306 7.44 -18.21 -10.74
CA GLN A 306 8.74 -18.36 -11.38
C GLN A 306 9.35 -16.99 -11.66
N ASP A 307 10.68 -16.94 -11.79
CA ASP A 307 11.41 -15.77 -12.28
C ASP A 307 11.26 -14.51 -11.41
N LEU A 308 11.50 -14.68 -10.12
CA LEU A 308 11.46 -13.60 -9.13
C LEU A 308 12.69 -13.60 -8.21
N ILE A 309 12.85 -12.51 -7.47
CA ILE A 309 13.88 -12.34 -6.44
C ILE A 309 13.20 -12.14 -5.09
N LEU A 310 13.62 -12.91 -4.09
CA LEU A 310 13.26 -12.66 -2.70
C LEU A 310 14.34 -11.86 -1.99
N VAL A 311 13.92 -10.83 -1.27
CA VAL A 311 14.77 -9.99 -0.43
C VAL A 311 14.31 -10.17 1.01
N LEU A 312 15.13 -10.84 1.83
CA LEU A 312 14.80 -11.25 3.19
C LEU A 312 15.61 -10.43 4.19
N GLY A 313 14.97 -9.52 4.92
CA GLY A 313 15.60 -8.69 5.96
C GLY A 313 15.54 -9.33 7.36
N GLU A 314 15.84 -8.58 8.42
CA GLU A 314 15.74 -9.10 9.79
C GLU A 314 14.30 -9.32 10.24
N ASN A 315 13.43 -8.33 10.01
CA ASN A 315 12.05 -8.33 10.49
C ASN A 315 10.99 -8.38 9.38
N ASP A 316 11.38 -8.12 8.13
CA ASP A 316 10.46 -8.01 7.00
C ASP A 316 11.12 -8.55 5.73
N TRP A 317 10.34 -8.76 4.66
CA TRP A 317 10.83 -9.26 3.38
C TRP A 317 10.09 -8.61 2.19
N ARG A 318 10.65 -8.72 0.99
CA ARG A 318 10.06 -8.25 -0.27
C ARG A 318 10.20 -9.30 -1.37
N VAL A 319 9.27 -9.25 -2.31
CA VAL A 319 9.32 -9.98 -3.58
C VAL A 319 9.54 -8.96 -4.69
N ILE A 320 10.42 -9.29 -5.62
CA ILE A 320 10.64 -8.54 -6.84
C ILE A 320 10.27 -9.46 -8.01
N ASP A 321 9.17 -9.15 -8.68
CA ASP A 321 8.66 -9.95 -9.79
C ASP A 321 9.42 -9.68 -11.09
N PHE A 322 9.25 -10.58 -12.07
CA PHE A 322 9.88 -10.49 -13.39
C PHE A 322 9.76 -9.09 -14.01
N GLY A 323 8.56 -8.50 -14.04
CA GLY A 323 8.32 -7.20 -14.69
C GLY A 323 8.99 -6.01 -14.01
N GLN A 324 9.43 -6.15 -12.75
CA GLN A 324 10.19 -5.12 -12.04
C GLN A 324 11.69 -5.23 -12.36
N VAL A 325 12.18 -6.43 -12.66
CA VAL A 325 13.56 -6.70 -13.08
C VAL A 325 13.73 -6.45 -14.58
N TRP A 326 12.71 -6.74 -15.38
CA TRP A 326 12.71 -6.76 -16.84
C TRP A 326 11.61 -5.84 -17.37
N VAL A 327 11.98 -4.59 -17.64
CA VAL A 327 11.03 -3.52 -17.97
C VAL A 327 10.93 -3.35 -19.49
N ASN A 328 9.71 -3.37 -20.03
CA ASN A 328 9.42 -3.05 -21.42
C ASN A 328 9.34 -1.52 -21.63
N ASP A 329 9.97 -0.96 -22.66
CA ASP A 329 9.77 0.46 -23.01
C ASP A 329 8.40 0.64 -23.69
N ALA A 330 7.62 1.61 -23.21
CA ALA A 330 6.32 1.95 -23.78
C ALA A 330 6.40 2.35 -25.27
N ARG A 331 7.58 2.77 -25.77
CA ARG A 331 7.80 3.03 -27.20
C ARG A 331 7.90 1.74 -28.03
N ASP A 332 8.46 0.67 -27.47
CA ASP A 332 8.56 -0.63 -28.13
C ASP A 332 7.18 -1.30 -28.26
N LEU A 333 6.29 -1.07 -27.27
CA LEU A 333 4.90 -1.52 -27.30
C LEU A 333 4.04 -0.80 -28.35
N ARG A 334 4.31 0.48 -28.63
CA ARG A 334 3.56 1.28 -29.62
C ARG A 334 3.93 0.98 -31.07
N GLY A 335 5.10 0.40 -31.31
CA GLY A 335 5.58 -0.03 -32.63
C GLY A 335 5.44 -1.53 -32.89
N PHE A 336 4.70 -2.25 -32.04
CA PHE A 336 4.56 -3.69 -32.14
C PHE A 336 3.89 -4.08 -33.47
N THR A 337 4.62 -4.84 -34.27
CA THR A 337 4.15 -5.54 -35.47
C THR A 337 4.23 -7.03 -35.13
N GLU A 338 3.20 -7.80 -35.51
CA GLU A 338 3.16 -9.26 -35.26
C GLU A 338 4.49 -9.91 -35.70
N GLY A 339 5.15 -10.61 -34.77
CA GLY A 339 6.37 -11.39 -35.05
C GLY A 339 7.70 -10.80 -34.55
N ARG A 340 7.75 -9.60 -33.95
CA ARG A 340 8.96 -9.13 -33.24
C ARG A 340 8.91 -9.43 -31.74
N GLU A 341 9.90 -10.18 -31.24
CA GLU A 341 10.11 -10.41 -29.81
C GLU A 341 10.72 -9.13 -29.17
N ILE A 342 9.97 -8.47 -28.28
CA ILE A 342 10.48 -7.31 -27.53
C ILE A 342 11.38 -7.84 -26.42
N LYS A 343 12.68 -7.54 -26.49
CA LYS A 343 13.60 -7.87 -25.39
C LYS A 343 13.48 -6.82 -24.29
N PRO A 344 13.07 -7.20 -23.06
CA PRO A 344 12.94 -6.24 -21.97
C PRO A 344 14.31 -5.68 -21.57
N ARG A 345 14.31 -4.43 -21.08
CA ARG A 345 15.51 -3.81 -20.52
C ARG A 345 15.72 -4.31 -19.09
N PHE A 346 16.96 -4.68 -18.76
CA PHE A 346 17.33 -5.04 -17.40
C PHE A 346 17.33 -3.81 -16.48
N ALA A 347 16.56 -3.88 -15.39
CA ALA A 347 16.41 -2.89 -14.33
C ALA A 347 16.68 -3.50 -12.94
N GLY A 348 17.34 -4.66 -12.88
CA GLY A 348 17.53 -5.42 -11.64
C GLY A 348 18.22 -4.63 -10.54
N GLU A 349 19.28 -3.85 -10.84
CA GLU A 349 19.98 -3.05 -9.82
C GLU A 349 19.03 -2.06 -9.12
N GLN A 350 18.16 -1.39 -9.89
CA GLN A 350 17.21 -0.44 -9.33
C GLN A 350 16.21 -1.16 -8.43
N ALA A 351 15.63 -2.26 -8.90
CA ALA A 351 14.64 -3.03 -8.16
C ALA A 351 15.20 -3.62 -6.85
N VAL A 352 16.38 -4.23 -6.89
CA VAL A 352 17.03 -4.84 -5.72
C VAL A 352 17.43 -3.79 -4.69
N THR A 353 18.06 -2.69 -5.12
CA THR A 353 18.47 -1.60 -4.22
C THR A 353 17.27 -1.02 -3.47
N THR A 354 16.19 -0.75 -4.20
CA THR A 354 14.93 -0.26 -3.61
C THR A 354 14.37 -1.25 -2.59
N ALA A 355 14.32 -2.53 -2.92
CA ALA A 355 13.79 -3.54 -2.01
C ALA A 355 14.61 -3.60 -0.72
N ILE A 356 15.95 -3.60 -0.82
CA ILE A 356 16.87 -3.54 0.33
C ILE A 356 16.58 -2.29 1.17
N LEU A 357 16.48 -1.12 0.55
CA LEU A 357 16.17 0.14 1.25
C LEU A 357 14.85 0.06 2.02
N SER A 358 13.81 -0.48 1.38
CA SER A 358 12.48 -0.59 1.98
C SER A 358 12.44 -1.49 3.22
N LEU A 359 13.40 -2.39 3.35
CA LEU A 359 13.60 -3.26 4.51
C LEU A 359 14.56 -2.63 5.52
N ALA A 360 15.53 -1.85 5.02
CA ALA A 360 16.51 -1.12 5.81
C ALA A 360 15.88 0.01 6.66
N SER A 361 14.84 0.66 6.15
CA SER A 361 14.20 1.84 6.77
C SER A 361 12.89 1.49 7.49
N ASN A 362 12.76 1.85 8.77
CA ASN A 362 11.49 1.71 9.53
C ASN A 362 10.40 2.72 9.13
N ASN A 363 10.73 3.75 8.33
CA ASN A 363 9.80 4.77 7.86
C ASN A 363 9.82 4.84 6.33
N LYS A 364 8.65 4.95 5.69
CA LYS A 364 8.57 5.27 4.26
C LYS A 364 9.04 6.72 4.06
N PRO A 365 10.10 6.98 3.29
CA PRO A 365 10.47 8.35 2.98
C PRO A 365 9.31 9.05 2.25
N LYS A 366 8.96 10.25 2.70
CA LYS A 366 7.86 11.02 2.11
C LYS A 366 8.38 12.00 1.08
N VAL A 367 7.65 12.09 -0.03
CA VAL A 367 7.88 13.06 -1.09
C VAL A 367 6.58 13.81 -1.30
N ALA A 368 6.61 15.13 -1.17
CA ALA A 368 5.42 15.97 -1.33
C ALA A 368 5.57 16.84 -2.58
N PHE A 369 4.72 16.64 -3.58
CA PHE A 369 4.61 17.51 -4.74
C PHE A 369 3.81 18.75 -4.35
N ILE A 370 4.46 19.91 -4.33
CA ILE A 370 3.86 21.17 -3.90
C ILE A 370 3.56 22.02 -5.13
N ARG A 371 2.31 22.44 -5.27
CA ARG A 371 1.78 23.11 -6.47
C ARG A 371 1.15 24.45 -6.13
N PRO A 372 1.40 25.51 -6.92
CA PRO A 372 0.71 26.79 -6.80
C PRO A 372 -0.64 26.76 -7.55
N GLY A 373 -1.48 25.76 -7.29
CA GLY A 373 -2.76 25.55 -7.98
C GLY A 373 -2.75 24.47 -9.08
N GLY A 374 -3.92 24.27 -9.71
CA GLY A 374 -4.12 23.37 -10.86
C GLY A 374 -4.49 21.91 -10.49
N PRO A 375 -4.62 21.00 -11.47
CA PRO A 375 -4.91 19.59 -11.21
C PRO A 375 -3.69 18.81 -10.68
N PRO A 376 -3.90 17.62 -10.07
CA PRO A 376 -2.81 16.75 -9.63
C PRO A 376 -1.89 16.31 -10.77
N LEU A 377 -0.58 16.34 -10.52
CA LEU A 377 0.50 15.99 -11.43
C LEU A 377 0.83 14.51 -11.38
N THR A 378 0.71 13.87 -10.22
CA THR A 378 1.21 12.48 -10.02
C THR A 378 0.12 11.42 -10.00
N ASN A 379 -1.15 11.82 -10.04
CA ASN A 379 -2.26 10.88 -10.02
C ASN A 379 -2.32 10.07 -11.32
N PRO A 380 -2.42 8.73 -11.22
CA PRO A 380 -2.60 7.89 -12.41
C PRO A 380 -3.94 8.20 -13.07
N GLY A 381 -3.96 8.13 -14.39
CA GLY A 381 -5.20 8.24 -15.16
C GLY A 381 -5.93 6.91 -15.21
N PHE A 382 -7.16 6.94 -15.71
CA PHE A 382 -7.92 5.74 -16.09
C PHE A 382 -8.21 5.78 -17.60
N PRO A 383 -7.26 5.34 -18.46
CA PRO A 383 -7.46 5.36 -19.90
C PRO A 383 -8.59 4.42 -20.34
N PRO A 384 -9.37 4.77 -21.39
CA PRO A 384 -9.29 5.98 -22.21
C PRO A 384 -10.00 7.20 -21.59
N PHE A 385 -10.70 7.02 -20.47
CA PHE A 385 -11.67 7.98 -19.92
C PHE A 385 -11.02 9.16 -19.20
N GLN A 386 -9.87 8.96 -18.54
CA GLN A 386 -9.17 10.00 -17.81
C GLN A 386 -7.66 9.89 -18.06
N ARG A 387 -7.08 10.97 -18.60
CA ARG A 387 -5.61 11.05 -18.72
C ARG A 387 -5.02 11.35 -17.34
N GLY A 388 -3.94 10.65 -17.01
CA GLY A 388 -3.20 10.90 -15.78
C GLY A 388 -2.52 12.25 -15.80
N GLY A 389 -2.10 12.71 -14.62
CA GLY A 389 -1.30 13.92 -14.51
C GLY A 389 0.03 13.81 -15.28
N PRO A 390 0.65 14.95 -15.67
CA PRO A 390 1.87 14.97 -16.46
C PRO A 390 3.07 14.23 -15.83
N LEU A 391 3.05 14.00 -14.51
CA LEU A 391 4.06 13.28 -13.73
C LEU A 391 3.51 11.98 -13.11
N SER A 392 2.42 11.44 -13.65
CA SER A 392 1.78 10.21 -13.16
C SER A 392 2.76 9.02 -13.12
N GLU A 393 3.55 8.83 -14.17
CA GLU A 393 4.57 7.77 -14.22
C GLU A 393 5.69 7.99 -13.19
N LEU A 394 6.06 9.24 -12.91
CA LEU A 394 7.03 9.55 -11.85
C LEU A 394 6.46 9.20 -10.48
N GLY A 395 5.20 9.58 -10.22
CA GLY A 395 4.49 9.24 -9.00
C GLY A 395 4.39 7.74 -8.78
N GLU A 396 4.03 6.98 -9.81
CA GLU A 396 3.99 5.52 -9.76
C GLU A 396 5.36 4.90 -9.44
N ARG A 397 6.43 5.40 -10.07
CA ARG A 397 7.80 4.92 -9.80
C ARG A 397 8.23 5.22 -8.37
N LEU A 398 7.96 6.42 -7.86
CA LEU A 398 8.26 6.78 -6.47
C LEU A 398 7.49 5.89 -5.47
N ARG A 399 6.20 5.64 -5.71
CA ARG A 399 5.42 4.69 -4.91
C ARG A 399 6.01 3.27 -5.00
N GLY A 400 6.39 2.83 -6.20
CA GLY A 400 7.11 1.58 -6.43
C GLY A 400 8.47 1.52 -5.72
N TYR A 401 9.08 2.68 -5.46
CA TYR A 401 10.30 2.82 -4.68
C TYR A 401 10.08 2.94 -3.16
N ASN A 402 8.89 2.57 -2.67
CA ASN A 402 8.49 2.63 -1.27
C ASN A 402 8.45 4.06 -0.69
N PHE A 403 8.31 5.08 -1.54
CA PHE A 403 8.02 6.43 -1.08
C PHE A 403 6.53 6.61 -0.84
N GLU A 404 6.20 7.35 0.21
CA GLU A 404 4.88 7.93 0.35
C GLU A 404 4.84 9.20 -0.51
N VAL A 405 4.07 9.15 -1.61
CA VAL A 405 3.93 10.27 -2.54
C VAL A 405 2.69 11.06 -2.15
N LEU A 406 2.92 12.26 -1.62
CA LEU A 406 1.90 13.23 -1.23
C LEU A 406 1.84 14.33 -2.28
N GLU A 407 0.67 14.96 -2.41
CA GLU A 407 0.49 16.06 -3.36
C GLU A 407 -0.43 17.12 -2.76
N LYS A 408 0.02 18.37 -2.73
CA LYS A 408 -0.68 19.48 -2.07
C LYS A 408 -0.80 20.69 -2.98
N ASP A 409 -2.01 21.23 -3.10
CA ASP A 409 -2.25 22.57 -3.62
C ASP A 409 -2.18 23.58 -2.46
N ILE A 410 -1.17 24.45 -2.47
CA ILE A 410 -1.00 25.44 -1.39
C ILE A 410 -2.09 26.52 -1.38
N THR A 411 -2.91 26.56 -2.44
CA THR A 411 -3.95 27.57 -2.66
C THR A 411 -5.34 27.06 -2.29
N GLY A 412 -5.54 25.73 -2.27
CA GLY A 412 -6.85 25.09 -2.12
C GLY A 412 -7.83 25.37 -3.27
N MET A 413 -7.41 26.07 -4.33
CA MET A 413 -8.28 26.44 -5.45
C MET A 413 -8.75 25.22 -6.22
N TRP A 414 -7.91 24.20 -6.35
CA TRP A 414 -8.27 22.97 -7.05
C TRP A 414 -9.40 22.20 -6.37
N ALA A 415 -9.34 22.07 -5.04
CA ALA A 415 -10.40 21.42 -4.26
C ALA A 415 -11.74 22.17 -4.42
N MET A 416 -11.69 23.51 -4.37
CA MET A 416 -12.86 24.36 -4.58
C MET A 416 -13.43 24.22 -6.00
N GLN A 417 -12.57 24.24 -7.03
CA GLN A 417 -12.96 24.10 -8.44
C GLN A 417 -13.58 22.72 -8.72
N SER A 418 -12.99 21.66 -8.19
CA SER A 418 -13.45 20.29 -8.37
C SER A 418 -14.83 20.09 -7.72
N GLN A 419 -15.06 20.67 -6.54
CA GLN A 419 -16.36 20.66 -5.89
C GLN A 419 -17.43 21.42 -6.70
N MET A 420 -17.08 22.57 -7.29
CA MET A 420 -17.98 23.32 -8.20
C MET A 420 -18.32 22.54 -9.47
N GLN A 421 -17.42 21.68 -9.95
CA GLN A 421 -17.63 20.83 -11.12
C GLN A 421 -18.32 19.49 -10.79
N GLY A 422 -18.73 19.28 -9.53
CA GLY A 422 -19.36 18.04 -9.08
C GLY A 422 -18.40 16.83 -9.09
N MET A 423 -17.08 17.06 -9.10
CA MET A 423 -16.07 16.01 -9.07
C MET A 423 -15.62 15.74 -7.63
N PRO A 424 -15.52 14.46 -7.22
CA PRO A 424 -14.92 14.11 -5.93
C PRO A 424 -13.45 14.53 -5.91
N SER A 425 -13.10 15.40 -4.97
CA SER A 425 -11.70 15.77 -4.71
C SER A 425 -11.13 14.81 -3.67
N PRO A 426 -10.01 14.12 -3.95
CA PRO A 426 -9.28 13.41 -2.91
C PRO A 426 -8.90 14.39 -1.78
N PRO A 427 -8.94 13.98 -0.50
CA PRO A 427 -8.51 14.82 0.60
C PRO A 427 -7.03 15.19 0.42
N GLU A 428 -6.72 16.49 0.45
CA GLU A 428 -5.35 16.97 0.38
C GLU A 428 -4.63 16.77 1.73
N PRO A 429 -3.31 16.48 1.71
CA PRO A 429 -2.55 16.26 2.93
C PRO A 429 -2.41 17.54 3.77
N THR A 430 -2.44 17.39 5.09
CA THR A 430 -2.26 18.51 6.03
C THR A 430 -0.80 19.01 6.03
N ASP A 431 -0.57 20.22 6.56
CA ASP A 431 0.78 20.78 6.66
C ASP A 431 1.69 19.92 7.57
N GLU A 432 1.13 19.26 8.58
CA GLU A 432 1.84 18.30 9.43
C GLU A 432 2.26 17.04 8.67
N GLN A 433 1.42 16.55 7.74
CA GLN A 433 1.68 15.34 6.97
C GLN A 433 2.84 15.50 5.97
N ILE A 434 3.06 16.72 5.47
CA ILE A 434 4.13 17.06 4.51
C ILE A 434 5.38 17.67 5.16
N ARG A 435 5.39 17.88 6.48
CA ARG A 435 6.47 18.57 7.20
C ARG A 435 7.81 17.83 7.11
N ASP A 436 7.78 16.51 7.21
CA ASP A 436 8.95 15.62 7.14
C ASP A 436 9.22 15.11 5.71
N ALA A 437 8.46 15.59 4.72
CA ALA A 437 8.63 15.20 3.32
C ALA A 437 9.72 16.03 2.62
N VAL A 438 10.38 15.40 1.65
CA VAL A 438 11.15 16.15 0.65
C VAL A 438 10.16 16.81 -0.30
N TRP A 439 10.18 18.14 -0.34
CA TRP A 439 9.28 18.92 -1.19
C TRP A 439 9.78 18.90 -2.63
N ILE A 440 8.90 18.60 -3.57
CA ILE A 440 9.13 18.80 -5.00
C ILE A 440 8.31 20.00 -5.39
N VAL A 441 8.99 21.13 -5.56
CA VAL A 441 8.39 22.38 -5.96
C VAL A 441 8.49 22.49 -7.47
N ILE A 442 7.34 22.51 -8.14
CA ILE A 442 7.26 22.70 -9.59
C ILE A 442 6.73 24.09 -9.84
N ASN A 443 7.65 24.98 -10.20
CA ASN A 443 7.34 26.33 -10.62
C ASN A 443 7.14 26.32 -12.14
N ALA A 444 5.88 26.17 -12.56
CA ALA A 444 5.45 26.15 -13.95
C ALA A 444 4.50 27.34 -14.23
N PRO A 445 4.40 27.82 -15.48
CA PRO A 445 3.51 28.94 -15.82
C PRO A 445 2.06 28.57 -15.50
N GLY A 446 1.42 29.31 -14.60
CA GLY A 446 0.00 29.15 -14.28
C GLY A 446 -0.90 29.77 -15.35
N ASP A 447 -2.16 29.33 -15.42
CA ASP A 447 -3.16 29.99 -16.27
C ASP A 447 -3.50 31.36 -15.66
N THR A 448 -2.98 32.43 -16.26
CA THR A 448 -3.08 33.82 -15.76
C THR A 448 -4.47 34.44 -15.91
N ARG A 449 -5.43 33.69 -16.47
CA ARG A 449 -6.82 34.14 -16.66
C ARG A 449 -7.55 34.52 -15.37
N MET A 450 -7.09 34.03 -14.22
CA MET A 450 -7.71 34.26 -12.90
C MET A 450 -6.87 35.19 -11.99
N GLY A 451 -5.87 35.88 -12.54
CA GLY A 451 -4.92 36.71 -11.79
C GLY A 451 -3.54 36.05 -11.63
N PRO A 452 -2.57 36.75 -11.02
CA PRO A 452 -1.26 36.18 -10.76
C PRO A 452 -1.39 34.99 -9.80
N PRO A 453 -0.79 33.82 -10.11
CA PRO A 453 -0.81 32.70 -9.20
C PRO A 453 -0.14 33.11 -7.87
N PRO A 454 -0.67 32.67 -6.72
CA PRO A 454 -0.06 32.96 -5.43
C PRO A 454 1.35 32.33 -5.35
N SER A 455 2.27 33.07 -4.73
CA SER A 455 3.66 32.66 -4.68
C SER A 455 3.88 31.48 -3.75
N ILE A 456 4.67 30.51 -4.21
CA ILE A 456 5.15 29.39 -3.39
C ILE A 456 6.38 29.76 -2.55
N SER A 457 7.03 30.88 -2.87
CA SER A 457 8.30 31.31 -2.28
C SER A 457 8.25 31.44 -0.74
N PRO A 458 7.24 32.05 -0.10
CA PRO A 458 7.21 32.17 1.36
C PRO A 458 7.11 30.81 2.06
N ARG A 459 6.22 29.93 1.58
CA ARG A 459 6.06 28.58 2.15
C ARG A 459 7.31 27.71 1.95
N LEU A 460 7.96 27.86 0.80
CA LEU A 460 9.23 27.18 0.53
C LEU A 460 10.32 27.68 1.48
N ALA A 461 10.41 28.99 1.71
CA ALA A 461 11.34 29.58 2.66
C ALA A 461 11.12 29.04 4.08
N ASP A 462 9.87 28.97 4.54
CA ASP A 462 9.53 28.42 5.85
C ASP A 462 9.94 26.95 6.00
N HIS A 463 9.65 26.13 4.98
CA HIS A 463 10.05 24.71 4.96
C HIS A 463 11.56 24.55 5.03
N LEU A 464 12.30 25.30 4.21
CA LEU A 464 13.77 25.26 4.19
C LEU A 464 14.37 25.77 5.51
N ASN A 465 13.83 26.85 6.08
CA ASN A 465 14.26 27.41 7.35
C ASN A 465 14.01 26.46 8.53
N ALA A 466 12.94 25.65 8.46
CA ALA A 466 12.62 24.60 9.42
C ALA A 466 13.53 23.35 9.28
N GLY A 467 14.50 23.36 8.36
CA GLY A 467 15.39 22.23 8.09
C GLY A 467 14.80 21.20 7.11
N GLY A 468 13.67 21.54 6.49
CA GLY A 468 13.07 20.78 5.40
C GLY A 468 13.98 20.78 4.17
N SER A 469 13.75 19.79 3.30
CA SER A 469 14.50 19.63 2.06
C SER A 469 13.58 19.83 0.88
N ALA A 470 14.07 20.50 -0.17
CA ALA A 470 13.30 20.73 -1.37
C ALA A 470 14.13 20.50 -2.64
N MET A 471 13.49 19.95 -3.66
CA MET A 471 13.94 19.97 -5.05
C MET A 471 13.06 20.96 -5.80
N VAL A 472 13.69 21.98 -6.38
CA VAL A 472 12.99 23.03 -7.12
C VAL A 472 13.21 22.85 -8.61
N LEU A 473 12.10 22.70 -9.34
CA LEU A 473 12.07 22.63 -10.79
C LEU A 473 11.39 23.90 -11.30
N THR A 474 12.14 24.76 -11.99
CA THR A 474 11.63 26.03 -12.50
C THR A 474 11.63 26.04 -14.02
N MET A 475 10.60 26.62 -14.63
CA MET A 475 10.55 26.93 -16.06
C MET A 475 10.87 28.41 -16.29
N PRO A 476 11.21 28.83 -17.53
CA PRO A 476 11.33 30.26 -17.84
C PRO A 476 10.01 31.01 -17.61
N ASN A 477 10.08 32.28 -17.20
CA ASN A 477 8.93 33.18 -17.01
C ASN A 477 7.94 32.74 -15.92
N THR A 478 8.42 32.19 -14.80
CA THR A 478 7.60 31.74 -13.67
C THR A 478 7.77 32.63 -12.44
N ASP A 479 7.12 32.27 -11.33
CA ASP A 479 7.13 33.04 -10.09
C ASP A 479 8.55 33.21 -9.51
N ASN A 480 8.82 34.34 -8.86
CA ASN A 480 10.14 34.66 -8.32
C ASN A 480 10.36 33.91 -6.99
N LEU A 481 11.37 33.04 -6.95
CA LEU A 481 11.70 32.22 -5.77
C LEU A 481 12.89 32.75 -4.98
N SER A 482 13.37 33.96 -5.30
CA SER A 482 14.56 34.54 -4.70
C SER A 482 14.45 34.68 -3.18
N GLU A 483 13.26 34.92 -2.62
CA GLU A 483 13.09 34.97 -1.15
C GLU A 483 13.45 33.64 -0.47
N ALA A 484 13.07 32.51 -1.07
CA ALA A 484 13.42 31.19 -0.55
C ALA A 484 14.87 30.77 -0.85
N LEU A 485 15.38 31.14 -2.03
CA LEU A 485 16.62 30.57 -2.58
C LEU A 485 17.86 31.45 -2.37
N LYS A 486 17.71 32.78 -2.24
CA LYS A 486 18.82 33.72 -2.03
C LYS A 486 19.65 33.44 -0.77
N PRO A 487 19.07 33.01 0.37
CA PRO A 487 19.85 32.60 1.54
C PRO A 487 20.81 31.43 1.27
N PHE A 488 20.55 30.66 0.21
CA PHE A 488 21.36 29.52 -0.24
C PHE A 488 22.31 29.89 -1.39
N GLY A 489 22.45 31.18 -1.73
CA GLY A 489 23.33 31.67 -2.79
C GLY A 489 22.81 31.44 -4.21
N LEU A 490 21.50 31.18 -4.36
CA LEU A 490 20.83 30.97 -5.64
C LEU A 490 19.93 32.19 -5.93
N GLU A 491 20.15 32.86 -7.06
CA GLU A 491 19.28 33.93 -7.56
C GLU A 491 18.55 33.43 -8.81
N MET A 492 17.22 33.46 -8.78
CA MET A 492 16.33 33.01 -9.86
C MET A 492 15.13 33.93 -10.01
#